data_AF-X0VKD3-F1
#
_entry.id   AF-X0VKD3-F1
#
_cell.length_a   1.000
_cell.length_b   1.000
_cell.length_c   1.000
_cell.angle_alpha   90.00
_cell.angle_beta   90.00
_cell.angle_gamma   90.00
#
_symmetry.space_group_name_H-M   'P 1'
#
loop_
_entity.id
_entity.type
_entity.pdbx_description
1 polymer ?
#
loop_
_entity_poly.entity_id
_entity_poly.type
_entity_poly.pdbx_seq_one_letter_code
_entity_poly.pdbx_strand_id
1 'polypeptide(L)'
;MNPEHVKQSLIKRVRVTNQMVTYAKAYFLDNYNSDAKSLIGSLLENVEAKKPDAIVIHQSADTDELVSKAAKYFSWRLAGCEAIWGLIACNCLIPGSIDHYEESNNIGWTTVVPGSSGQSSGWSFDEFSLPVPKKVVLRPSGLDSTDKPLSDPDLYMHELSIAG
;
A
#
# COMPACT_ATOMS: atom_id res chain seq x y z
N MET A 1 -11.58 28.23 -2.57
CA MET A 1 -10.40 27.38 -2.88
C MET A 1 -10.70 26.63 -4.17
N ASN A 2 -9.76 26.54 -5.11
CA ASN A 2 -9.98 25.89 -6.41
C ASN A 2 -9.74 24.36 -6.29
N PRO A 3 -10.63 23.48 -6.81
CA PRO A 3 -10.41 22.03 -6.87
C PRO A 3 -9.02 21.61 -7.35
N GLU A 4 -8.49 22.23 -8.41
CA GLU A 4 -7.16 21.86 -8.92
C GLU A 4 -6.03 22.20 -7.93
N HIS A 5 -6.16 23.27 -7.17
CA HIS A 5 -5.18 23.60 -6.12
C HIS A 5 -5.21 22.56 -4.99
N VAL A 6 -6.40 22.07 -4.64
CA VAL A 6 -6.59 21.02 -3.62
C VAL A 6 -5.98 19.71 -4.12
N LYS A 7 -6.23 19.34 -5.39
CA LYS A 7 -5.61 18.18 -6.05
C LYS A 7 -4.08 18.24 -5.97
N GLN A 8 -3.50 19.37 -6.37
CA GLN A 8 -2.04 19.56 -6.34
C GLN A 8 -1.48 19.55 -4.91
N SER A 9 -2.22 20.08 -3.93
CA SER A 9 -1.84 20.01 -2.52
C SER A 9 -1.77 18.57 -2.03
N LEU A 10 -2.79 17.76 -2.37
CA LEU A 10 -2.81 16.33 -2.04
C LEU A 10 -1.59 15.59 -2.65
N ILE A 11 -1.32 15.78 -3.94
CA ILE A 11 -0.18 15.14 -4.62
C ILE A 11 1.15 15.51 -3.97
N LYS A 12 1.32 16.78 -3.57
CA LYS A 12 2.54 17.23 -2.88
C LYS A 12 2.69 16.65 -1.48
N ARG A 13 1.59 16.34 -0.80
CA ARG A 13 1.59 15.79 0.57
C ARG A 13 1.76 14.27 0.60
N VAL A 14 1.37 13.55 -0.46
CA VAL A 14 1.61 12.11 -0.54
C VAL A 14 3.10 11.83 -0.63
N ARG A 15 3.64 11.15 0.39
CA ARG A 15 5.06 10.84 0.53
C ARG A 15 5.21 9.49 1.20
N VAL A 16 5.93 8.59 0.53
CA VAL A 16 6.38 7.34 1.14
C VAL A 16 7.77 7.58 1.71
N THR A 17 8.00 7.13 2.95
CA THR A 17 9.30 7.20 3.61
C THR A 17 9.80 5.80 3.91
N ASN A 18 11.12 5.63 4.00
CA ASN A 18 11.73 4.36 4.38
C ASN A 18 11.22 3.85 5.73
N GLN A 19 10.91 4.74 6.68
CA GLN A 19 10.36 4.37 7.98
C GLN A 19 8.98 3.73 7.84
N MET A 20 8.10 4.28 6.99
CA MET A 20 6.78 3.70 6.72
C MET A 20 6.88 2.33 6.06
N VAL A 21 7.78 2.17 5.09
CA VAL A 21 8.02 0.90 4.41
C VAL A 21 8.57 -0.14 5.39
N THR A 22 9.57 0.22 6.19
CA THR A 22 10.13 -0.68 7.21
C THR A 22 9.09 -1.11 8.25
N TYR A 23 8.27 -0.17 8.72
CA TYR A 23 7.17 -0.47 9.62
C TYR A 23 6.17 -1.44 8.99
N ALA A 24 5.73 -1.17 7.75
CA ALA A 24 4.81 -2.03 7.02
C ALA A 24 5.39 -3.45 6.79
N LYS A 25 6.69 -3.57 6.48
CA LYS A 25 7.37 -4.87 6.35
C LYS A 25 7.29 -5.68 7.64
N ALA A 26 7.66 -5.08 8.78
CA ALA A 26 7.58 -5.73 10.08
C ALA A 26 6.13 -6.15 10.40
N TYR A 27 5.19 -5.23 10.21
CA TYR A 27 3.77 -5.48 10.43
C TYR A 27 3.24 -6.68 9.60
N PHE A 28 3.60 -6.79 8.32
CA PHE A 28 3.16 -7.90 7.47
C PHE A 28 3.77 -9.24 7.84
N LEU A 29 4.98 -9.28 8.40
CA LEU A 29 5.55 -10.51 8.90
C LEU A 29 4.86 -10.98 10.17
N ASP A 30 4.51 -10.06 11.07
CA ASP A 30 3.83 -10.36 12.34
C ASP A 30 2.34 -10.68 12.16
N ASN A 31 1.69 -10.06 11.16
CA ASN A 31 0.25 -10.18 10.89
C ASN A 31 -0.02 -10.78 9.51
N TYR A 32 0.77 -11.79 9.14
CA TYR A 32 0.74 -12.37 7.80
C TYR A 32 -0.67 -12.83 7.38
N ASN A 33 -1.01 -12.51 6.13
CA ASN A 33 -2.17 -13.01 5.42
C ASN A 33 -1.78 -13.22 3.96
N SER A 34 -2.25 -14.31 3.35
CA SER A 34 -1.91 -14.61 1.97
C SER A 34 -2.52 -13.65 0.94
N ASP A 35 -3.59 -12.92 1.29
CA ASP A 35 -4.29 -11.98 0.42
C ASP A 35 -3.76 -10.55 0.61
N ALA A 36 -3.21 -9.97 -0.45
CA ALA A 36 -2.56 -8.65 -0.40
C ALA A 36 -3.54 -7.52 -0.07
N LYS A 37 -4.80 -7.63 -0.52
CA LYS A 37 -5.85 -6.67 -0.17
C LYS A 37 -6.10 -6.67 1.33
N SER A 38 -6.24 -7.85 1.92
CA SER A 38 -6.46 -8.03 3.36
C SER A 38 -5.26 -7.56 4.19
N LEU A 39 -4.02 -7.84 3.75
CA LEU A 39 -2.79 -7.33 4.37
C LEU A 39 -2.74 -5.80 4.39
N ILE A 40 -2.90 -5.17 3.21
CA ILE A 40 -2.84 -3.71 3.09
C ILE A 40 -3.99 -3.07 3.87
N GLY A 41 -5.19 -3.66 3.80
CA GLY A 41 -6.34 -3.21 4.58
C GLY A 41 -6.08 -3.22 6.09
N SER A 42 -5.58 -4.32 6.63
CA SER A 42 -5.30 -4.42 8.07
C SER A 42 -4.17 -3.47 8.52
N LEU A 43 -3.15 -3.25 7.69
CA LEU A 43 -2.13 -2.24 7.94
C LEU A 43 -2.76 -0.84 8.04
N LEU A 44 -3.59 -0.47 7.07
CA LEU A 44 -4.24 0.84 7.04
C LEU A 44 -5.15 1.08 8.25
N GLU A 45 -5.85 0.04 8.70
CA GLU A 45 -6.62 0.07 9.95
C GLU A 45 -5.71 0.29 11.16
N ASN A 46 -4.63 -0.48 11.26
CA ASN A 46 -3.68 -0.40 12.38
C ASN A 46 -2.97 0.97 12.49
N VAL A 47 -2.64 1.63 11.37
CA VAL A 47 -2.04 2.98 11.38
C VAL A 47 -3.08 4.11 11.37
N GLU A 48 -4.36 3.77 11.51
CA GLU A 48 -5.50 4.70 11.46
C GLU A 48 -5.45 5.60 10.22
N ALA A 49 -5.15 5.02 9.06
CA ALA A 49 -5.10 5.70 7.78
C ALA A 49 -6.35 5.36 6.97
N LYS A 50 -7.45 6.07 7.26
CA LYS A 50 -8.74 5.87 6.57
C LYS A 50 -8.86 6.80 5.37
N LYS A 51 -9.34 6.26 4.24
CA LYS A 51 -9.68 7.06 3.05
C LYS A 51 -10.94 7.88 3.37
N PRO A 52 -10.94 9.21 3.17
CA PRO A 52 -12.17 9.98 3.28
C PRO A 52 -13.07 9.72 2.06
N ASP A 53 -14.38 9.72 2.26
CA ASP A 53 -15.36 9.46 1.20
C ASP A 53 -15.30 10.51 0.09
N ALA A 54 -15.18 11.79 0.49
CA ALA A 54 -14.96 12.91 -0.42
C ALA A 54 -14.23 14.06 0.29
N ILE A 55 -13.52 14.88 -0.48
CA ILE A 55 -12.94 16.14 -0.01
C ILE A 55 -13.97 17.26 -0.22
N VAL A 56 -14.43 17.87 0.88
CA VAL A 56 -15.34 19.02 0.85
C VAL A 56 -14.52 20.31 0.77
N ILE A 57 -14.75 21.08 -0.29
CA ILE A 57 -14.07 22.33 -0.58
C ILE A 57 -15.02 23.48 -0.25
N HIS A 58 -14.92 24.01 0.97
CA HIS A 58 -15.74 25.12 1.46
C HIS A 58 -15.00 25.92 2.52
N GLN A 59 -15.31 27.21 2.67
CA GLN A 59 -14.65 28.08 3.67
C GLN A 59 -14.93 27.66 5.11
N SER A 60 -16.07 27.01 5.38
CA SER A 60 -16.45 26.54 6.71
C SER A 60 -16.10 25.06 6.96
N ALA A 61 -15.54 24.37 5.96
CA ALA A 61 -15.11 22.98 6.09
C ALA A 61 -13.58 22.93 6.24
N ASP A 62 -13.07 22.04 7.09
CA ASP A 62 -11.62 21.82 7.19
C ASP A 62 -11.13 21.00 5.99
N THR A 63 -11.01 21.67 4.85
CA THR A 63 -10.51 21.07 3.61
C THR A 63 -9.09 20.55 3.79
N ASP A 64 -8.27 21.22 4.62
CA ASP A 64 -6.86 20.87 4.81
C ASP A 64 -6.70 19.59 5.62
N GLU A 65 -7.53 19.39 6.64
CA GLU A 65 -7.60 18.14 7.39
C GLU A 65 -8.02 16.98 6.49
N LEU A 66 -9.05 17.15 5.65
CA LEU A 66 -9.49 16.12 4.70
C LEU A 66 -8.40 15.76 3.69
N VAL A 67 -7.69 16.76 3.16
CA VAL A 67 -6.53 16.55 2.28
C VAL A 67 -5.43 15.79 3.03
N SER A 68 -5.16 16.13 4.29
CA SER A 68 -4.14 15.44 5.10
C SER A 68 -4.51 13.99 5.39
N LYS A 69 -5.79 13.70 5.67
CA LYS A 69 -6.31 12.32 5.83
C LYS A 69 -6.16 11.52 4.53
N ALA A 70 -6.55 12.10 3.40
CA ALA A 70 -6.37 11.48 2.09
C ALA A 70 -4.88 11.22 1.79
N ALA A 71 -4.01 12.19 2.07
CA ALA A 71 -2.57 12.05 1.86
C ALA A 71 -1.98 10.95 2.73
N LYS A 72 -2.36 10.88 4.02
CA LYS A 72 -1.95 9.82 4.95
C LYS A 72 -2.37 8.44 4.42
N TYR A 73 -3.63 8.30 3.98
CA TYR A 73 -4.14 7.06 3.37
C TYR A 73 -3.29 6.61 2.17
N PHE A 74 -3.12 7.47 1.16
CA PHE A 74 -2.38 7.10 -0.05
C PHE A 74 -0.91 6.78 0.26
N SER A 75 -0.29 7.55 1.15
CA SER A 75 1.11 7.34 1.54
C SER A 75 1.30 5.98 2.23
N TRP A 76 0.45 5.61 3.18
CA TRP A 76 0.55 4.31 3.86
C TRP A 76 0.16 3.14 2.97
N ARG A 77 -0.82 3.31 2.08
CA ARG A 77 -1.17 2.28 1.10
C ARG A 77 0.00 2.00 0.16
N LEU A 78 0.63 3.05 -0.38
CA LEU A 78 1.83 2.92 -1.21
C LEU A 78 3.00 2.30 -0.44
N ALA A 79 3.23 2.71 0.81
CA ALA A 79 4.24 2.08 1.67
C ALA A 79 3.97 0.59 1.89
N GLY A 80 2.70 0.19 2.03
CA GLY A 80 2.30 -1.22 2.07
C GLY A 80 2.63 -1.95 0.76
N CYS A 81 2.34 -1.35 -0.40
CA CYS A 81 2.72 -1.95 -1.68
C CYS A 81 4.24 -2.10 -1.83
N GLU A 82 5.01 -1.07 -1.49
CA GLU A 82 6.49 -1.11 -1.49
C GLU A 82 7.03 -2.14 -0.49
N ALA A 83 6.38 -2.31 0.66
CA ALA A 83 6.76 -3.31 1.64
C ALA A 83 6.57 -4.73 1.11
N ILE A 84 5.46 -5.03 0.42
CA ILE A 84 5.25 -6.33 -0.25
C ILE A 84 6.37 -6.61 -1.25
N TRP A 85 6.64 -5.67 -2.16
CA TRP A 85 7.71 -5.84 -3.14
C TRP A 85 9.09 -5.95 -2.49
N GLY A 86 9.35 -5.17 -1.45
CA GLY A 86 10.61 -5.23 -0.70
C GLY A 86 10.78 -6.55 0.05
N LEU A 87 9.72 -7.16 0.58
CA LEU A 87 9.78 -8.49 1.19
C LEU A 87 9.95 -9.59 0.14
N ILE A 88 9.34 -9.44 -1.04
CA ILE A 88 9.57 -10.34 -2.18
C ILE A 88 11.04 -10.26 -2.63
N ALA A 89 11.58 -9.05 -2.80
CA ALA A 89 12.97 -8.85 -3.20
C ALA A 89 13.98 -9.41 -2.20
N CYS A 90 13.63 -9.46 -0.91
CA CYS A 90 14.45 -10.07 0.14
C CYS A 90 14.13 -11.56 0.38
N ASN A 91 13.33 -12.21 -0.48
CA ASN A 91 12.90 -13.59 -0.35
C ASN A 91 12.19 -13.93 0.98
N CYS A 92 11.59 -12.94 1.65
CA CYS A 92 10.73 -13.14 2.82
C CYS A 92 9.31 -13.56 2.40
N LEU A 93 8.86 -13.04 1.26
CA LEU A 93 7.60 -13.40 0.61
C LEU A 93 7.87 -13.92 -0.81
N ILE A 94 6.95 -14.71 -1.33
CA ILE A 94 6.95 -15.21 -2.70
C ILE A 94 5.62 -14.81 -3.36
N PRO A 95 5.60 -14.32 -4.60
CA PRO A 95 4.36 -14.09 -5.34
C PRO A 95 3.54 -15.39 -5.45
N GLY A 96 2.33 -15.37 -4.89
CA GLY A 96 1.41 -16.51 -4.89
C GLY A 96 0.39 -16.48 -6.02
N SER A 97 0.40 -15.46 -6.87
CA SER A 97 -0.51 -15.31 -8.01
C SER A 97 0.11 -14.47 -9.13
N ILE A 98 -0.34 -14.71 -10.36
CA ILE A 98 -0.02 -13.88 -11.54
C ILE A 98 -0.87 -12.61 -11.57
N ASP A 99 -2.09 -12.69 -11.03
CA ASP A 99 -2.97 -11.54 -10.92
C ASP A 99 -2.40 -10.46 -10.00
N HIS A 100 -2.70 -9.21 -10.32
CA HIS A 100 -2.34 -8.06 -9.52
C HIS A 100 -3.53 -7.50 -8.74
N TYR A 101 -3.28 -7.08 -7.51
CA TYR A 101 -4.15 -6.23 -6.73
C TYR A 101 -3.78 -4.78 -7.01
N GLU A 102 -4.78 -4.00 -7.40
CA GLU A 102 -4.69 -2.57 -7.57
C GLU A 102 -5.92 -1.93 -6.92
N GLU A 103 -5.70 -1.19 -5.84
CA GLU A 103 -6.76 -0.45 -5.17
C GLU A 103 -7.08 0.84 -5.93
N SER A 104 -8.34 1.25 -5.88
CA SER A 104 -8.82 2.46 -6.54
C SER A 104 -8.07 3.72 -6.04
N ASN A 105 -7.39 4.40 -6.96
CA ASN A 105 -6.71 5.67 -6.72
C ASN A 105 -7.63 6.88 -6.88
N ASN A 106 -8.94 6.68 -6.78
CA ASN A 106 -9.93 7.73 -7.01
C ASN A 106 -10.35 8.38 -5.70
N ILE A 107 -10.58 9.69 -5.69
CA ILE A 107 -11.22 10.38 -4.56
C ILE A 107 -12.28 11.34 -5.06
N GLY A 108 -13.45 11.32 -4.41
CA GLY A 108 -14.49 12.29 -4.67
C GLY A 108 -14.11 13.66 -4.12
N TRP A 109 -14.63 14.72 -4.73
CA TRP A 109 -14.61 16.06 -4.16
C TRP A 109 -15.92 16.78 -4.43
N THR A 110 -16.27 17.70 -3.55
CA THR A 110 -17.43 18.57 -3.73
C THR A 110 -17.11 20.00 -3.33
N THR A 111 -17.58 20.97 -4.11
CA THR A 111 -17.57 22.39 -3.74
C THR A 111 -18.93 22.77 -3.19
N VAL A 112 -18.94 23.49 -2.08
CA VAL A 112 -20.17 24.11 -1.55
C VAL A 112 -20.05 25.60 -1.81
N VAL A 113 -21.09 26.22 -2.39
CA VAL A 113 -21.16 27.67 -2.62
C VAL A 113 -22.44 28.18 -1.98
N PRO A 114 -22.36 29.08 -0.97
CA PRO A 114 -23.54 29.65 -0.35
C PRO A 114 -24.45 30.33 -1.40
N GLY A 115 -25.71 29.90 -1.49
CA GLY A 115 -26.71 30.45 -2.43
C GLY A 115 -26.63 29.92 -3.87
N SER A 116 -25.84 28.88 -4.15
CA SER A 116 -25.75 28.24 -5.47
C SER A 116 -25.71 26.71 -5.36
N SER A 117 -25.90 26.01 -6.47
CA SER A 117 -25.67 24.57 -6.55
C SER A 117 -24.16 24.31 -6.56
N GLY A 118 -23.68 23.54 -5.58
CA GLY A 118 -22.30 23.04 -5.56
C GLY A 118 -21.97 22.17 -6.77
N GLN A 119 -20.68 21.92 -7.00
CA GLN A 119 -20.21 20.94 -7.98
C GLN A 119 -19.65 19.72 -7.27
N SER A 120 -19.77 18.55 -7.89
CA SER A 120 -19.15 17.30 -7.40
C SER A 120 -18.51 16.56 -8.56
N SER A 121 -17.32 16.02 -8.34
CA SER A 121 -16.64 15.17 -9.29
C SER A 121 -15.64 14.24 -8.57
N GLY A 122 -14.81 13.53 -9.32
CA GLY A 122 -13.74 12.70 -8.78
C GLY A 122 -12.40 13.03 -9.42
N TRP A 123 -11.32 12.90 -8.65
CA TRP A 123 -9.97 12.83 -9.19
C TRP A 123 -9.52 11.38 -9.28
N SER A 124 -8.88 11.00 -10.38
CA SER A 124 -8.01 9.83 -10.46
C SER A 124 -6.57 10.28 -10.24
N PHE A 125 -5.80 9.46 -9.51
CA PHE A 125 -4.38 9.67 -9.26
C PHE A 125 -3.59 8.47 -9.79
N ASP A 126 -3.33 8.46 -11.09
CA ASP A 126 -2.60 7.37 -11.75
C ASP A 126 -1.14 7.33 -11.26
N GLU A 127 -0.60 8.46 -10.79
CA GLU A 127 0.72 8.55 -10.15
C GLU A 127 0.81 7.77 -8.83
N PHE A 128 -0.33 7.35 -8.26
CA PHE A 128 -0.37 6.47 -7.10
C PHE A 128 -0.59 5.01 -7.49
N SER A 129 -0.53 4.63 -8.77
CA SER A 129 -0.59 3.22 -9.15
C SER A 129 0.71 2.50 -8.77
N LEU A 130 0.57 1.47 -7.93
CA LEU A 130 1.64 0.54 -7.59
C LEU A 130 1.03 -0.86 -7.38
N PRO A 131 0.84 -1.64 -8.46
CA PRO A 131 0.23 -2.95 -8.37
C PRO A 131 1.15 -3.93 -7.62
N VAL A 132 0.54 -4.86 -6.88
CA VAL A 132 1.22 -5.95 -6.17
C VAL A 132 0.55 -7.28 -6.52
N PRO A 133 1.21 -8.44 -6.35
CA PRO A 133 0.53 -9.72 -6.54
C PRO A 133 -0.70 -9.82 -5.62
N LYS A 134 -1.84 -10.32 -6.12
CA LYS A 134 -3.04 -10.51 -5.29
C LYS A 134 -2.77 -11.43 -4.10
N LYS A 135 -1.95 -12.46 -4.31
CA LYS A 135 -1.55 -13.40 -3.27
C LYS A 135 -0.04 -13.37 -3.02
N VAL A 136 0.33 -13.53 -1.76
CA VAL A 136 1.72 -13.67 -1.31
C VAL A 136 1.84 -14.87 -0.37
N VAL A 137 2.96 -15.56 -0.43
CA VAL A 137 3.24 -16.75 0.38
C VAL A 137 4.49 -16.50 1.21
N LEU A 138 4.50 -16.88 2.49
CA LEU A 138 5.73 -16.90 3.28
C LEU A 138 6.72 -17.88 2.68
N ARG A 139 8.02 -17.55 2.76
CA ARG A 139 9.06 -18.49 2.33
C ARG A 139 8.92 -19.84 3.10
N PRO A 140 8.99 -20.99 2.43
CA PRO A 140 8.81 -22.30 3.07
C PRO A 140 9.77 -22.59 4.24
N SER A 141 10.98 -22.03 4.19
CA SER A 141 12.00 -22.14 5.24
C SER A 141 11.72 -21.30 6.49
N GLY A 142 10.71 -20.42 6.47
CA GLY A 142 10.28 -19.66 7.64
C GLY A 142 9.02 -20.22 8.32
N LEU A 143 8.42 -21.28 7.77
CA LEU A 143 7.17 -21.86 8.27
C LEU A 143 7.39 -22.95 9.33
N ASP A 144 8.57 -23.57 9.36
CA ASP A 144 8.96 -24.54 10.39
C ASP A 144 10.28 -24.10 11.03
N SER A 145 10.48 -24.41 12.32
CA SER A 145 11.77 -24.21 13.01
C SER A 145 12.83 -25.25 12.62
N THR A 146 12.53 -26.09 11.63
CA THR A 146 13.48 -27.01 11.04
C THR A 146 14.17 -26.30 9.90
N ASP A 147 15.51 -26.27 9.91
CA ASP A 147 16.31 -25.86 8.76
C ASP A 147 15.89 -26.69 7.56
N LYS A 148 15.01 -26.13 6.72
CA LYS A 148 14.68 -26.72 5.45
C LYS A 148 15.80 -26.29 4.50
N PRO A 149 16.55 -27.24 3.92
CA PRO A 149 17.56 -26.89 2.94
C PRO A 149 16.86 -26.08 1.85
N LEU A 150 17.38 -24.85 1.65
CA LEU A 150 16.94 -23.98 0.58
C LEU A 150 17.03 -24.78 -0.71
N SER A 151 16.06 -24.58 -1.60
CA SER A 151 16.09 -25.05 -2.98
C SER A 151 17.15 -24.30 -3.79
N ASP A 152 18.35 -24.19 -3.24
CA ASP A 152 19.55 -23.76 -3.91
C ASP A 152 20.17 -25.03 -4.52
N PRO A 153 20.17 -25.17 -5.85
CA PRO A 153 20.70 -26.35 -6.51
C PRO A 153 22.17 -26.58 -6.17
N ASP A 154 22.95 -25.55 -5.85
CA ASP A 154 24.36 -25.68 -5.51
C ASP A 154 24.53 -26.30 -4.11
N LEU A 155 23.68 -25.94 -3.14
CA LEU A 155 23.65 -26.57 -1.81
C LEU A 155 23.12 -28.01 -1.85
N TYR A 156 22.12 -28.27 -2.70
CA TYR A 156 21.61 -29.63 -2.93
C TYR A 156 22.66 -30.54 -3.56
N MET A 157 23.42 -30.03 -4.55
CA MET A 157 24.53 -30.76 -5.18
C MET A 157 25.70 -30.98 -4.20
N HIS A 158 25.98 -29.99 -3.35
CA HIS A 158 26.97 -30.09 -2.28
C HIS A 158 26.62 -31.18 -1.25
N GLU A 159 25.36 -31.26 -0.79
CA GLU A 159 24.92 -32.33 0.13
C GLU A 159 24.98 -33.72 -0.50
N LEU A 160 24.73 -33.84 -1.81
CA LEU A 160 24.86 -35.10 -2.54
C LEU A 160 26.34 -35.51 -2.78
N SER A 161 27.31 -34.71 -2.33
CA SER A 161 28.75 -34.92 -2.59
C SER A 161 29.07 -35.08 -4.08
N ILE A 162 28.25 -34.49 -4.96
CA ILE A 162 28.50 -34.45 -6.39
C ILE A 162 29.38 -33.21 -6.61
N ALA A 163 30.65 -33.43 -6.95
CA ALA A 163 31.56 -32.33 -7.26
C ALA A 163 30.98 -31.50 -8.42
N GLY A 164 30.83 -30.19 -8.19
CA GLY A 164 30.55 -29.20 -9.24
C GLY A 164 31.73 -28.98 -10.16
#